data_AF-A0A2N5GPP8-F1
#
_entry.id   AF-A0A2N5GPP8-F1
#
_cell.length_a   1.000
_cell.length_b   1.000
_cell.length_c   1.000
_cell.angle_alpha   90.00
_cell.angle_beta   90.00
_cell.angle_gamma   90.00
#
_symmetry.space_group_name_H-M   'P 1'
#
loop_
_entity.id
_entity.type
_entity.pdbx_description
1 polymer ?
#
loop_
_entity_poly.entity_id
_entity_poly.type
_entity_poly.pdbx_seq_one_letter_code
_entity_poly.pdbx_strand_id
1 'polypeptide(L)' 'MNPQIENNFKYHAPKEGQPEKYTAIREKAKDLAYLIDELCPNSREKSVAITNLETAVMWANAAVARN' A
#
# COMPACT_ATOMS: atom_id res chain seq x y z
N MET A 1 -1.05 13.78 -25.73
CA MET A 1 -1.33 12.72 -24.74
C MET A 1 -0.81 13.18 -23.39
N ASN A 2 -1.48 12.87 -22.27
CA ASN A 2 -1.05 13.32 -20.94
C ASN A 2 0.00 12.34 -20.37
N PRO A 3 1.29 12.73 -20.23
CA PRO A 3 2.36 11.82 -19.81
C PRO A 3 2.14 11.17 -18.44
N GLN A 4 1.47 11.86 -17.51
CA GLN A 4 1.18 11.34 -16.18
C GLN A 4 0.18 10.19 -16.25
N ILE A 5 -0.85 10.33 -17.09
CA ILE A 5 -1.85 9.27 -17.30
C ILE A 5 -1.16 8.06 -17.92
N GLU A 6 -0.40 8.24 -18.99
CA GLU A 6 0.34 7.13 -19.62
C GLU A 6 1.28 6.40 -18.65
N ASN A 7 2.00 7.15 -17.80
CA ASN A 7 2.84 6.55 -16.78
C ASN A 7 2.03 5.82 -15.70
N ASN A 8 0.89 6.35 -15.28
CA ASN A 8 0.07 5.73 -14.23
C ASN A 8 -0.58 4.41 -14.67
N PHE A 9 -0.91 4.29 -15.96
CA PHE A 9 -1.68 3.17 -16.51
C PHE A 9 -0.86 2.17 -17.34
N LYS A 10 0.43 2.42 -17.61
CA LYS A 10 1.31 1.42 -18.25
C LYS A 10 1.71 0.30 -17.29
N TYR A 11 2.14 -0.82 -17.85
CA TYR A 11 2.80 -1.89 -17.10
C TYR A 11 4.19 -1.44 -16.63
N HIS A 12 4.49 -1.66 -15.34
CA HIS A 12 5.79 -1.42 -14.73
C HIS A 12 6.38 -2.75 -14.30
N ALA A 13 7.32 -3.28 -15.08
CA ALA A 13 8.06 -4.48 -14.70
C ALA A 13 8.88 -4.21 -13.43
N PRO A 14 8.93 -5.15 -12.46
CA PRO A 14 9.75 -5.00 -11.28
C PRO A 14 11.23 -4.82 -11.63
N LYS A 15 11.86 -3.79 -11.05
CA LYS A 15 13.30 -3.57 -11.11
C LYS A 15 13.98 -4.25 -9.91
N GLU A 16 15.29 -4.47 -10.00
CA GLU A 16 16.10 -4.95 -8.87
C GLU A 16 15.89 -4.08 -7.63
N GLY A 17 15.72 -4.70 -6.46
CA GLY A 17 15.47 -3.99 -5.20
C GLY A 17 14.02 -3.53 -4.97
N GLN A 18 13.14 -3.55 -5.98
CA GLN A 18 11.73 -3.20 -5.79
C GLN A 18 10.93 -4.28 -5.03
N PRO A 19 11.09 -5.59 -5.29
CA PRO A 19 10.43 -6.65 -4.52
C PRO A 19 10.63 -6.51 -3.01
N GLU A 20 11.85 -6.19 -2.58
CA GLU A 20 12.23 -6.00 -1.18
C GLU A 20 11.50 -4.80 -0.55
N LYS A 21 11.37 -3.70 -1.31
CA LYS A 21 10.60 -2.52 -0.89
C LYS A 21 9.12 -2.84 -0.71
N TYR A 22 8.52 -3.56 -1.68
CA TYR A 22 7.11 -3.95 -1.59
C TYR A 22 6.87 -4.84 -0.36
N THR A 23 7.76 -5.80 -0.11
CA THR A 23 7.69 -6.68 1.06
C THR A 23 7.80 -5.89 2.35
N ALA A 24 8.78 -4.99 2.47
CA ALA A 24 8.96 -4.18 3.68
C ALA A 24 7.73 -3.32 4.00
N ILE A 25 7.12 -2.69 2.99
CA ILE A 25 5.88 -1.90 3.14
C ILE A 25 4.73 -2.79 3.61
N ARG A 26 4.52 -3.93 2.95
CA ARG A 26 3.40 -4.85 3.26
C ARG A 26 3.53 -5.46 4.65
N GLU A 27 4.73 -5.87 5.04
CA GLU A 27 4.96 -6.46 6.35
C GLU A 27 4.69 -5.45 7.47
N LYS A 28 5.15 -4.20 7.35
CA LYS A 28 4.89 -3.17 8.37
C LYS A 28 3.42 -2.76 8.43
N ALA A 29 2.73 -2.71 7.30
CA ALA A 29 1.30 -2.48 7.30
C ALA A 29 0.53 -3.65 7.92
N LYS A 30 0.94 -4.90 7.68
CA LYS A 30 0.37 -6.08 8.31
C LYS A 30 0.54 -6.05 9.83
N ASP A 31 1.73 -5.69 10.31
CA ASP A 31 1.99 -5.51 11.75
C ASP A 31 1.02 -4.50 12.38
N LEU A 32 0.84 -3.33 11.74
CA LEU A 32 -0.09 -2.31 12.21
C LEU A 32 -1.55 -2.75 12.12
N ALA A 33 -1.93 -3.49 11.08
CA ALA A 33 -3.27 -4.02 10.93
C ALA A 33 -3.63 -4.97 12.09
N TYR A 34 -2.71 -5.85 12.48
CA TYR A 34 -2.90 -6.71 13.66
C TYR A 34 -3.03 -5.91 14.95
N LEU A 35 -2.22 -4.86 15.13
CA LEU A 35 -2.31 -3.99 16.31
C LEU A 35 -3.66 -3.26 16.38
N ILE A 36 -4.16 -2.75 15.25
CA ILE A 36 -5.50 -2.14 15.16
C ILE A 36 -6.57 -3.18 15.47
N ASP A 37 -6.42 -4.40 14.95
CA ASP A 37 -7.37 -5.47 15.17
C ASP A 37 -7.47 -5.86 16.65
N GLU A 38 -6.33 -5.97 17.32
CA GLU A 38 -6.20 -6.34 18.73
C GLU A 38 -6.72 -5.24 19.67
N LEU A 39 -6.34 -3.98 19.42
CA LEU A 39 -6.56 -2.91 20.39
C LEU A 39 -7.86 -2.12 20.19
N CYS A 40 -8.41 -2.10 18.97
CA CYS A 40 -9.64 -1.34 18.70
C CYS A 40 -10.89 -2.21 18.87
N PRO A 41 -11.97 -1.67 19.49
CA PRO A 41 -13.25 -2.37 19.54
C PRO A 41 -13.81 -2.61 18.13
N ASN A 42 -14.68 -3.60 17.99
CA ASN A 42 -15.38 -3.82 16.73
C ASN A 42 -16.32 -2.64 16.43
N SER A 43 -15.90 -1.74 15.54
CA SER A 43 -16.59 -0.50 15.25
C SER A 43 -16.36 -0.05 13.80
N ARG A 44 -17.12 0.97 13.38
CA ARG A 44 -16.95 1.61 12.06
C ARG A 44 -15.54 2.19 11.91
N GLU A 45 -15.01 2.81 12.96
CA GLU A 45 -13.70 3.44 12.99
C GLU A 45 -12.59 2.41 12.75
N LYS A 46 -12.67 1.23 13.39
CA LYS A 46 -11.73 0.13 13.15
C LYS A 46 -11.74 -0.30 11.69
N SER A 47 -12.92 -0.54 11.10
CA SER A 47 -13.05 -0.91 9.69
C SER A 47 -12.46 0.17 8.77
N VAL A 48 -12.75 1.45 9.04
CA VAL A 48 -12.21 2.57 8.26
C VAL A 48 -10.69 2.68 8.40
N ALA A 49 -10.14 2.45 9.59
CA ALA A 49 -8.70 2.46 9.83
C ALA A 49 -7.98 1.39 8.99
N ILE A 50 -8.51 0.16 8.95
CA ILE A 50 -7.98 -0.92 8.11
C ILE A 50 -8.07 -0.57 6.62
N THR A 51 -9.23 -0.11 6.14
CA THR A 51 -9.39 0.30 4.72
C THR A 51 -8.42 1.42 4.31
N ASN A 52 -8.20 2.39 5.19
CA ASN A 52 -7.24 3.47 4.91
C ASN A 52 -5.79 2.97 4.91
N LEU A 53 -5.45 2.01 5.77
CA LEU A 53 -4.13 1.38 5.78
C LEU A 53 -3.88 0.60 4.48
N GLU A 54 -4.85 -0.18 4.01
CA GLU A 54 -4.79 -0.86 2.71
C GLU A 54 -4.60 0.13 1.56
N THR A 55 -5.34 1.24 1.59
CA THR A 55 -5.21 2.33 0.61
C THR A 55 -3.83 2.96 0.64
N ALA A 56 -3.25 3.18 1.82
CA ALA A 56 -1.90 3.70 1.96
C ALA A 56 -0.86 2.75 1.35
N VAL A 57 -0.99 1.43 1.59
CA VAL A 57 -0.12 0.41 0.98
C VAL A 57 -0.23 0.39 -0.54
N MET A 58 -1.46 0.50 -1.07
CA MET A 58 -1.69 0.57 -2.52
C MET A 58 -0.92 1.74 -3.14
N TRP A 59 -1.04 2.94 -2.58
CA TRP A 59 -0.36 4.14 -3.09
C TRP A 59 1.16 4.10 -2.89
N ALA A 60 1.63 3.54 -1.77
CA ALA A 60 3.07 3.36 -1.53
C ALA A 60 3.70 2.39 -2.56
N ASN A 61 3.05 1.25 -2.84
CA ASN A 61 3.51 0.32 -3.86
C ASN A 61 3.45 0.95 -5.26
N ALA A 62 2.39 1.72 -5.56
CA ALA A 62 2.30 2.45 -6.82
C ALA A 62 3.43 3.49 -6.98
N ALA A 63 3.83 4.17 -5.90
CA ALA A 63 4.97 5.09 -5.93
C ALA A 63 6.28 4.36 -6.23
N VAL A 64 6.50 3.18 -5.66
CA VAL A 64 7.68 2.34 -5.98
C VAL A 64 7.63 1.82 -7.43
N ALA A 65 6.46 1.47 -7.94
CA ALA A 65 6.33 0.95 -9.31
C ALA A 65 6.52 2.03 -10.38
N ARG A 66 6.00 3.25 -10.14
CA ARG A 66 5.91 4.33 -11.13
C ARG A 66 7.15 5.23 -11.21
N ASN A 67 8.15 5.01 -10.35
CA ASN A 67 9.42 5.76 -10.26
C ASN A 67 10.61 4.79 -10.28
#